data_AF-A0A7S8D6M1-F1
#
_entry.id   AF-A0A7S8D6M1-F1
#
_cell.length_a   1.000
_cell.length_b   1.000
_cell.length_c   1.000
_cell.angle_alpha   90.00
_cell.angle_beta   90.00
_cell.angle_gamma   90.00
#
_symmetry.space_group_name_H-M   'P 1'
#
loop_
_entity.id
_entity.type
_entity.pdbx_description
1 polymer ?
#
loop_
_entity_poly.entity_id
_entity_poly.type
_entity_poly.pdbx_seq_one_letter_code
_entity_poly.pdbx_strand_id
1 'polypeptide(L)'
;MLIRVLYGLAASALWQGQVIASPSKDNSLERFIDKQADVSIKGVLANIGADGKRAQGAAPGAVVASPSKEDPDYWYTWTRDSALTYKVIVERFIHGDKSLQRKIDEYVSAQAKLQGTTNPSGSPESGGLGEPKFHVNLTAFTGSWGRSQRDGPPLRATALTLYAEWLISHGERSKALNKVWPVIEKDLAYTTKFWNRTGYDLWEEVNGSSFFTLSASHRALVEGAALAKKLGKSCSDCDTNAPRVLCFLQNFWTGGYIDSNINVKDGRKGLDVNSILSSIHTFDPNSKCTDSTFQPCSPRALANHKAVVDSFRSIYSVNKNRGQGKAAAVGRYSEDVYYDGNPWYLATLAAAEQLYAAVYQWNKVGAITVDDMSLSFFKDIVPKISKGTYSKNSKTYKEIIKAAKAYADGFVAVVQTYTPKDGSLAEQFDKSTGAPKSAVHLTWSYASFVSATERRDGIVSPSWGESSANKVPAVCQAAPACDTTITFTVKNVQVTSGQKVYVVGSVTELSNWSPEDGIPLTEGTEGVWSTKVKIPSDTSFEYKYIKKMSSGEVTWLSDPNNRALTGSKCGSTSTLDDEWR
;
A
#
# COMPACT_ATOMS: atom_id res chain seq x y z
N MET A 1 -22.59 10.21 67.09
CA MET A 1 -22.10 9.43 68.25
C MET A 1 -23.14 8.37 68.57
N LEU A 2 -23.19 7.24 67.85
CA LEU A 2 -22.48 5.95 68.05
C LEU A 2 -23.01 5.12 69.24
N ILE A 3 -23.33 3.83 68.95
CA ILE A 3 -23.52 2.62 69.81
C ILE A 3 -24.99 2.34 70.22
N ARG A 4 -25.64 1.15 70.13
CA ARG A 4 -25.44 -0.24 69.62
C ARG A 4 -26.83 -0.96 69.62
N VAL A 5 -27.21 -1.74 68.58
CA VAL A 5 -27.38 -3.22 68.50
C VAL A 5 -28.59 -3.88 69.23
N LEU A 6 -29.55 -4.51 68.52
CA LEU A 6 -29.85 -5.97 68.45
C LEU A 6 -31.21 -6.35 67.76
N TYR A 7 -31.11 -7.15 66.68
CA TYR A 7 -31.88 -8.33 66.20
C TYR A 7 -33.41 -8.34 65.89
N GLY A 8 -33.72 -8.91 64.71
CA GLY A 8 -35.03 -9.45 64.32
C GLY A 8 -35.01 -10.14 62.93
N LEU A 9 -34.91 -11.48 62.95
CA LEU A 9 -35.07 -12.53 61.91
C LEU A 9 -36.10 -12.21 60.79
N ALA A 10 -35.98 -12.50 59.48
CA ALA A 10 -35.52 -13.65 58.67
C ALA A 10 -36.68 -14.10 57.76
N ALA A 11 -36.53 -14.05 56.43
CA ALA A 11 -37.18 -14.94 55.45
C ALA A 11 -36.67 -14.63 54.03
N SER A 12 -35.68 -15.39 53.55
CA SER A 12 -35.29 -15.43 52.14
C SER A 12 -35.59 -16.82 51.59
N ALA A 13 -36.60 -16.89 50.72
CA ALA A 13 -36.96 -18.09 49.98
C ALA A 13 -35.98 -18.30 48.82
N LEU A 14 -35.31 -19.46 48.82
CA LEU A 14 -34.48 -19.96 47.73
C LEU A 14 -35.38 -20.51 46.61
N TRP A 15 -35.36 -19.89 45.45
CA TRP A 15 -35.86 -20.47 44.20
C TRP A 15 -34.66 -20.99 43.41
N GLN A 16 -34.44 -22.31 43.43
CA GLN A 16 -33.48 -22.97 42.54
C GLN A 16 -34.15 -23.16 41.18
N GLY A 17 -33.93 -22.21 40.27
CA GLY A 17 -34.17 -22.40 38.84
C GLY A 17 -32.99 -23.18 38.23
N GLN A 18 -33.25 -24.40 37.76
CA GLN A 18 -32.32 -25.12 36.89
C GLN A 18 -32.11 -24.30 35.60
N VAL A 19 -30.95 -23.68 35.47
CA VAL A 19 -30.48 -23.11 34.22
C VAL A 19 -30.10 -24.26 33.31
N ILE A 20 -30.96 -24.58 32.36
CA ILE A 20 -30.59 -25.39 31.19
C ILE A 20 -29.55 -24.57 30.43
N ALA A 21 -28.28 -24.95 30.62
CA ALA A 21 -27.16 -24.38 29.89
C ALA A 21 -27.34 -24.69 28.40
N SER A 22 -27.78 -23.69 27.65
CA SER A 22 -27.69 -23.68 26.19
C SER A 22 -26.21 -23.76 25.80
N PRO A 23 -25.80 -24.56 24.81
CA PRO A 23 -24.39 -24.68 24.42
C PRO A 23 -23.87 -23.29 23.99
N SER A 24 -22.81 -22.83 24.65
CA SER A 24 -22.24 -21.50 24.44
C SER A 24 -21.93 -21.30 22.95
N LYS A 25 -22.45 -20.22 22.34
CA LYS A 25 -21.85 -19.66 21.12
C LYS A 25 -20.35 -19.54 21.37
N ASP A 26 -19.55 -20.14 20.51
CA ASP A 26 -18.10 -20.21 20.67
C ASP A 26 -17.51 -18.78 20.67
N ASN A 27 -17.29 -18.23 21.87
CA ASN A 27 -16.74 -16.90 22.12
C ASN A 27 -15.20 -16.87 21.89
N SER A 28 -14.65 -17.88 21.20
CA SER A 28 -13.21 -18.02 20.96
C SER A 28 -12.67 -16.93 20.02
N LEU A 29 -13.37 -16.61 18.93
CA LEU A 29 -12.94 -15.61 17.96
C LEU A 29 -12.98 -14.19 18.55
N GLU A 30 -14.06 -13.81 19.23
CA GLU A 30 -14.17 -12.49 19.87
C GLU A 30 -13.07 -12.29 20.92
N ARG A 31 -12.83 -13.29 21.79
CA ARG A 31 -11.72 -13.23 22.77
C ARG A 31 -10.35 -13.12 22.09
N PHE A 32 -10.16 -13.76 20.94
CA PHE A 32 -8.94 -13.61 20.16
C PHE A 32 -8.81 -12.20 19.59
N ILE A 33 -9.89 -11.66 18.99
CA ILE A 33 -9.91 -10.30 18.44
C ILE A 33 -9.54 -9.28 19.52
N ASP A 34 -10.21 -9.32 20.68
CA ASP A 34 -9.96 -8.39 21.78
C ASP A 34 -8.50 -8.45 22.26
N LYS A 35 -8.00 -9.68 22.50
CA LYS A 35 -6.62 -9.88 22.95
C LYS A 35 -5.60 -9.47 21.90
N GLN A 36 -5.82 -9.87 20.65
CA GLN A 36 -4.86 -9.65 19.57
C GLN A 36 -4.87 -8.20 19.10
N ALA A 37 -5.98 -7.45 19.24
CA ALA A 37 -6.00 -6.01 18.98
C ALA A 37 -5.06 -5.26 19.94
N ASP A 38 -5.09 -5.58 21.24
CA ASP A 38 -4.16 -5.03 22.23
C ASP A 38 -2.70 -5.44 21.96
N VAL A 39 -2.45 -6.71 21.62
CA VAL A 39 -1.11 -7.18 21.24
C VAL A 39 -0.60 -6.45 19.99
N SER A 40 -1.48 -6.21 19.01
CA SER A 40 -1.09 -5.64 17.72
C SER A 40 -0.79 -4.15 17.84
N ILE A 41 -1.59 -3.36 18.56
CA ILE A 41 -1.23 -1.95 18.80
C ILE A 41 0.06 -1.82 19.61
N LYS A 42 0.29 -2.68 20.61
CA LYS A 42 1.57 -2.75 21.33
C LYS A 42 2.73 -3.20 20.42
N GLY A 43 2.45 -4.08 19.47
CA GLY A 43 3.38 -4.54 18.44
C GLY A 43 3.83 -3.40 17.53
N VAL A 44 2.88 -2.61 17.02
CA VAL A 44 3.15 -1.39 16.25
C VAL A 44 4.03 -0.44 17.06
N LEU A 45 3.61 -0.06 18.26
CA LEU A 45 4.34 0.92 19.08
C LEU A 45 5.74 0.44 19.48
N ALA A 46 5.93 -0.88 19.64
CA ALA A 46 7.23 -1.47 19.94
C ALA A 46 8.24 -1.30 18.81
N ASN A 47 7.79 -1.18 17.56
CA ASN A 47 8.65 -1.06 16.38
C ASN A 47 8.87 0.40 15.93
N ILE A 48 8.42 1.39 16.71
CA ILE A 48 8.57 2.82 16.41
C ILE A 48 9.64 3.43 17.30
N GLY A 49 10.64 4.07 16.69
CA GLY A 49 11.68 4.79 17.42
C GLY A 49 11.17 6.05 18.10
N ALA A 50 11.84 6.57 19.13
CA ALA A 50 13.06 6.04 19.74
C ALA A 50 12.80 5.15 20.97
N ASP A 51 11.57 5.12 21.47
CA ASP A 51 11.17 4.47 22.73
C ASP A 51 10.54 3.08 22.53
N GLY A 52 10.33 2.65 21.29
CA GLY A 52 9.84 1.30 20.98
C GLY A 52 10.81 0.23 21.45
N LYS A 53 10.31 -0.72 22.26
CA LYS A 53 11.13 -1.80 22.85
C LYS A 53 11.86 -2.70 21.84
N ARG A 54 11.42 -2.72 20.57
CA ARG A 54 12.02 -3.46 19.45
C ARG A 54 12.69 -2.55 18.42
N ALA A 55 12.71 -1.24 18.66
CA ALA A 55 13.26 -0.21 17.78
C ALA A 55 14.39 0.58 18.46
N GLN A 56 15.10 -0.04 19.40
CA GLN A 56 16.23 0.60 20.08
C GLN A 56 17.31 1.00 19.06
N GLY A 57 17.70 2.27 19.07
CA GLY A 57 18.63 2.86 18.11
C GLY A 57 17.99 3.42 16.84
N ALA A 58 16.69 3.22 16.62
CA ALA A 58 15.95 3.93 15.58
C ALA A 58 15.67 5.39 16.00
N ALA A 59 15.66 6.30 15.04
CA ALA A 59 15.36 7.71 15.29
C ALA A 59 13.89 7.91 15.74
N PRO A 60 13.57 8.96 16.52
CA PRO A 60 12.19 9.32 16.82
C PRO A 60 11.34 9.45 15.55
N GLY A 61 10.18 8.79 15.53
CA GLY A 61 9.28 8.80 14.38
C GLY A 61 9.65 7.87 13.22
N ALA A 62 10.81 7.21 13.27
CA ALA A 62 11.14 6.14 12.34
C ALA A 62 10.35 4.87 12.68
N VAL A 63 9.71 4.28 11.68
CA VAL A 63 9.05 2.97 11.82
C VAL A 63 10.00 1.91 11.28
N VAL A 64 10.41 0.97 12.13
CA VAL A 64 11.16 -0.21 11.70
C VAL A 64 10.15 -1.20 11.10
N ALA A 65 10.40 -1.70 9.88
CA ALA A 65 9.48 -2.67 9.26
C ALA A 65 9.39 -3.96 10.09
N SER A 66 10.54 -4.49 10.52
CA SER A 66 10.64 -5.61 11.46
C SER A 66 11.95 -5.51 12.27
N PRO A 67 12.00 -5.98 13.52
CA PRO A 67 13.24 -6.09 14.27
C PRO A 67 14.23 -7.12 13.70
N SER A 68 13.84 -7.90 12.68
CA SER A 68 14.70 -8.86 12.00
C SER A 68 15.87 -8.15 11.32
N LYS A 69 17.08 -8.63 11.57
CA LYS A 69 18.34 -8.09 11.02
C LYS A 69 19.04 -9.08 10.08
N GLU A 70 18.55 -10.30 10.00
CA GLU A 70 19.15 -11.41 9.25
C GLU A 70 18.01 -12.31 8.75
N ASP A 71 18.08 -12.74 7.48
CA ASP A 71 17.18 -13.69 6.80
C ASP A 71 15.67 -13.59 7.17
N PRO A 72 14.99 -12.50 6.78
CA PRO A 72 15.51 -11.37 6.03
C PRO A 72 15.93 -10.18 6.93
N ASP A 73 16.84 -9.34 6.42
CA ASP A 73 17.20 -8.07 7.06
C ASP A 73 16.16 -6.99 6.73
N TYR A 74 15.29 -6.70 7.70
CA TYR A 74 14.20 -5.73 7.61
C TYR A 74 14.40 -4.57 8.59
N TRP A 75 15.63 -4.37 9.09
CA TRP A 75 15.99 -3.29 10.00
C TRP A 75 16.18 -1.95 9.26
N TYR A 76 15.12 -1.53 8.55
CA TYR A 76 15.03 -0.28 7.81
C TYR A 76 13.66 0.35 8.02
N THR A 77 13.55 1.61 7.62
CA THR A 77 12.27 2.31 7.55
C THR A 77 11.86 2.47 6.10
N TRP A 78 10.75 1.83 5.72
CA TRP A 78 10.13 2.00 4.41
C TRP A 78 9.13 3.16 4.48
N THR A 79 9.12 3.99 3.44
CA THR A 79 8.17 5.11 3.34
C THR A 79 6.73 4.60 3.35
N ARG A 80 6.44 3.51 2.60
CA ARG A 80 5.11 2.86 2.55
C ARG A 80 4.69 2.35 3.93
N ASP A 81 5.47 1.47 4.54
CA ASP A 81 5.16 0.84 5.82
C ASP A 81 4.96 1.88 6.92
N SER A 82 5.82 2.90 6.94
CA SER A 82 5.71 4.00 7.89
C SER A 82 4.42 4.79 7.69
N ALA A 83 4.10 5.16 6.45
CA ALA A 83 2.89 5.93 6.14
C ALA A 83 1.60 5.14 6.44
N LEU A 84 1.54 3.86 6.08
CA LEU A 84 0.40 2.99 6.36
C LEU A 84 0.22 2.75 7.86
N THR A 85 1.32 2.53 8.59
CA THR A 85 1.30 2.39 10.05
C THR A 85 0.83 3.68 10.72
N TYR A 86 1.37 4.83 10.31
CA TYR A 86 0.97 6.11 10.88
C TYR A 86 -0.44 6.52 10.50
N LYS A 87 -0.98 6.08 9.35
CA LYS A 87 -2.41 6.23 9.05
C LYS A 87 -3.28 5.57 10.13
N VAL A 88 -2.97 4.35 10.55
CA VAL A 88 -3.68 3.66 11.64
C VAL A 88 -3.52 4.41 12.97
N ILE A 89 -2.31 4.88 13.30
CA ILE A 89 -2.04 5.66 14.52
C ILE A 89 -2.84 6.98 14.52
N VAL A 90 -2.87 7.70 13.40
CA VAL A 90 -3.60 8.95 13.25
C VAL A 90 -5.11 8.71 13.38
N GLU A 91 -5.64 7.65 12.78
CA GLU A 91 -7.06 7.29 12.91
C GLU A 91 -7.44 6.98 14.36
N ARG A 92 -6.64 6.18 15.08
CA ARG A 92 -6.84 5.93 16.51
C ARG A 92 -6.78 7.19 17.35
N PHE A 93 -5.83 8.08 17.04
CA PHE A 93 -5.71 9.38 17.68
C PHE A 93 -6.96 10.24 17.46
N ILE A 94 -7.49 10.28 16.23
CA ILE A 94 -8.74 10.99 15.89
C ILE A 94 -9.89 10.42 16.71
N HIS A 95 -9.96 9.09 16.87
CA HIS A 95 -10.99 8.38 17.63
C HIS A 95 -10.82 8.37 19.16
N GLY A 96 -9.78 9.05 19.69
CA GLY A 96 -9.71 9.39 21.11
C GLY A 96 -8.42 9.04 21.81
N ASP A 97 -7.52 8.25 21.22
CA ASP A 97 -6.24 7.89 21.84
C ASP A 97 -5.22 9.04 21.73
N LYS A 98 -5.41 10.07 22.56
CA LYS A 98 -4.59 11.29 22.53
C LYS A 98 -3.14 11.06 22.96
N SER A 99 -2.83 9.92 23.57
CA SER A 99 -1.45 9.55 23.95
C SER A 99 -0.52 9.41 22.73
N LEU A 100 -1.10 9.17 21.54
CA LEU A 100 -0.37 8.95 20.30
C LEU A 100 0.16 10.23 19.65
N GLN A 101 -0.27 11.43 20.08
CA GLN A 101 0.06 12.69 19.41
C GLN A 101 1.57 12.93 19.30
N ARG A 102 2.33 12.65 20.37
CA ARG A 102 3.80 12.80 20.36
C ARG A 102 4.43 11.99 19.23
N LYS A 103 4.01 10.73 19.05
CA LYS A 103 4.55 9.85 17.99
C LYS A 103 4.22 10.38 16.60
N ILE A 104 3.04 10.98 16.42
CA ILE A 104 2.63 11.59 15.15
C ILE A 104 3.49 12.84 14.85
N ASP A 105 3.76 13.68 15.85
CA ASP A 105 4.63 14.85 15.69
C ASP A 105 6.10 14.46 15.40
N GLU A 106 6.59 13.41 16.06
CA GLU A 106 7.90 12.82 15.77
C GLU A 106 7.98 12.28 14.34
N TYR A 107 6.91 11.64 13.85
CA TYR A 107 6.84 11.19 12.45
C TYR A 107 6.88 12.36 11.47
N VAL A 108 6.08 13.40 11.67
CA VAL A 108 6.12 14.62 10.83
C VAL A 108 7.57 15.15 10.74
N SER A 109 8.26 15.19 11.88
CA SER A 109 9.65 15.67 11.96
C SER A 109 10.63 14.72 11.25
N ALA A 110 10.49 13.41 11.42
CA ALA A 110 11.32 12.40 10.75
C ALA A 110 11.14 12.46 9.23
N GLN A 111 9.90 12.58 8.75
CA GLN A 111 9.61 12.67 7.33
C GLN A 111 10.12 13.97 6.70
N ALA A 112 10.03 15.09 7.42
CA ALA A 112 10.62 16.36 6.97
C ALA A 112 12.14 16.24 6.77
N LYS A 113 12.84 15.48 7.62
CA LYS A 113 14.27 15.18 7.45
C LYS A 113 14.53 14.25 6.26
N LEU A 114 13.77 13.15 6.12
CA LEU A 114 13.93 12.20 5.02
C LEU A 114 13.71 12.83 3.65
N GLN A 115 12.70 13.72 3.52
CA GLN A 115 12.47 14.45 2.29
C GLN A 115 13.63 15.37 1.88
N GLY A 116 14.55 15.71 2.80
CA GLY A 116 15.77 16.47 2.51
C GLY A 116 17.00 15.59 2.20
N THR A 117 16.87 14.27 2.22
CA THR A 117 17.99 13.34 2.09
C THR A 117 18.19 12.90 0.64
N THR A 118 19.31 13.30 0.03
CA THR A 118 19.75 12.75 -1.26
C THR A 118 20.03 11.26 -1.14
N ASN A 119 19.56 10.49 -2.11
CA ASN A 119 19.61 9.04 -2.12
C ASN A 119 19.73 8.51 -3.57
N PRO A 120 19.84 7.19 -3.80
CA PRO A 120 20.02 6.64 -5.14
C PRO A 120 18.88 6.93 -6.13
N SER A 121 17.65 7.24 -5.67
CA SER A 121 16.55 7.70 -6.53
C SER A 121 16.64 9.18 -6.91
N GLY A 122 17.55 9.96 -6.30
CA GLY A 122 17.80 11.36 -6.63
C GLY A 122 17.95 12.29 -5.41
N SER A 123 17.99 13.59 -5.68
CA SER A 123 17.87 14.66 -4.68
C SER A 123 16.40 14.90 -4.29
N PRO A 124 16.12 15.70 -3.24
CA PRO A 124 14.75 16.09 -2.88
C PRO A 124 13.90 16.64 -4.03
N GLU A 125 14.50 17.35 -4.98
CA GLU A 125 13.82 17.98 -6.11
C GLU A 125 13.77 17.07 -7.36
N SER A 126 14.66 16.08 -7.42
CA SER A 126 14.98 15.34 -8.65
C SER A 126 14.56 13.87 -8.66
N GLY A 127 13.85 13.41 -7.63
CA GLY A 127 13.28 12.05 -7.59
C GLY A 127 13.43 11.34 -6.24
N GLY A 128 14.24 11.87 -5.32
CA GLY A 128 14.61 11.24 -4.06
C GLY A 128 13.44 10.93 -3.12
N LEU A 129 12.28 11.59 -3.30
CA LEU A 129 11.06 11.26 -2.55
C LEU A 129 10.47 9.89 -2.90
N GLY A 130 10.81 9.34 -4.06
CA GLY A 130 10.40 7.99 -4.49
C GLY A 130 11.32 6.87 -3.99
N GLU A 131 12.31 7.18 -3.14
CA GLU A 131 13.14 6.14 -2.53
C GLU A 131 12.30 5.30 -1.56
N PRO A 132 12.28 3.96 -1.73
CA PRO A 132 11.41 3.09 -0.94
C PRO A 132 11.78 3.06 0.54
N LYS A 133 13.09 2.97 0.84
CA LYS A 133 13.60 2.68 2.18
C LYS A 133 14.85 3.46 2.56
N PHE A 134 15.01 3.66 3.86
CA PHE A 134 16.13 4.35 4.49
C PHE A 134 16.61 3.57 5.71
N HIS A 135 17.83 3.82 6.17
CA HIS A 135 18.26 3.31 7.48
C HIS A 135 17.40 3.91 8.59
N VAL A 136 17.22 3.16 9.69
CA VAL A 136 16.36 3.57 10.82
C VAL A 136 16.83 4.84 11.56
N ASN A 137 18.06 5.28 11.31
CA ASN A 137 18.64 6.54 11.79
C ASN A 137 18.37 7.73 10.84
N LEU A 138 17.55 7.52 9.80
CA LEU A 138 17.16 8.49 8.77
C LEU A 138 18.29 8.89 7.81
N THR A 139 19.20 7.95 7.49
CA THR A 139 20.20 8.13 6.41
C THR A 139 19.83 7.30 5.18
N ALA A 140 20.33 7.71 4.01
CA ALA A 140 20.07 7.02 2.74
C ALA A 140 20.58 5.58 2.76
N PHE A 141 19.75 4.64 2.28
CA PHE A 141 20.21 3.30 1.92
C PHE A 141 20.82 3.34 0.51
N THR A 142 22.09 2.95 0.39
CA THR A 142 22.85 3.09 -0.87
C THR A 142 23.00 1.81 -1.68
N GLY A 143 22.52 0.67 -1.16
CA GLY A 143 22.57 -0.61 -1.87
C GLY A 143 21.56 -0.71 -3.03
N SER A 144 21.72 -1.72 -3.89
CA SER A 144 20.77 -2.04 -4.96
C SER A 144 19.39 -2.41 -4.40
N TRP A 145 18.33 -1.99 -5.08
CA TRP A 145 16.94 -2.21 -4.67
C TRP A 145 15.96 -1.91 -5.82
N GLY A 146 14.73 -2.44 -5.74
CA GLY A 146 13.63 -2.11 -6.64
C GLY A 146 13.12 -0.68 -6.40
N ARG A 147 13.80 0.29 -7.02
CA ARG A 147 13.52 1.73 -6.91
C ARG A 147 13.34 2.38 -8.30
N SER A 148 12.64 3.50 -8.41
CA SER A 148 11.82 4.15 -7.38
C SER A 148 10.50 3.41 -7.13
N GLN A 149 9.91 3.57 -5.95
CA GLN A 149 8.53 3.21 -5.67
C GLN A 149 7.72 4.49 -5.45
N ARG A 150 6.68 4.68 -6.27
CA ARG A 150 5.98 5.98 -6.39
C ARG A 150 4.75 6.10 -5.50
N ASP A 151 4.46 5.08 -4.69
CA ASP A 151 3.36 5.02 -3.74
C ASP A 151 3.70 5.66 -2.38
N GLY A 152 4.97 5.69 -1.99
CA GLY A 152 5.42 6.26 -0.72
C GLY A 152 4.94 7.70 -0.49
N PRO A 153 5.24 8.65 -1.40
CA PRO A 153 4.79 10.04 -1.28
C PRO A 153 3.27 10.21 -1.13
N PRO A 154 2.40 9.65 -2.00
CA PRO A 154 0.96 9.82 -1.83
C PRO A 154 0.44 9.17 -0.54
N LEU A 155 0.97 8.03 -0.10
CA LEU A 155 0.57 7.41 1.17
C LEU A 155 0.94 8.28 2.37
N ARG A 156 2.14 8.87 2.37
CA ARG A 156 2.58 9.78 3.42
C ARG A 156 1.73 11.05 3.44
N ALA A 157 1.43 11.63 2.27
CA ALA A 157 0.53 12.76 2.13
C ALA A 157 -0.86 12.44 2.70
N THR A 158 -1.39 11.23 2.48
CA THR A 158 -2.67 10.78 3.04
C THR A 158 -2.65 10.74 4.56
N ALA A 159 -1.67 10.06 5.17
CA ALA A 159 -1.58 9.95 6.62
C ALA A 159 -1.49 11.33 7.30
N LEU A 160 -0.71 12.25 6.71
CA LEU A 160 -0.51 13.59 7.23
C LEU A 160 -1.68 14.53 6.95
N THR A 161 -2.41 14.35 5.84
CA THR A 161 -3.65 15.10 5.57
C THR A 161 -4.70 14.83 6.64
N LEU A 162 -4.88 13.58 7.07
CA LEU A 162 -5.78 13.23 8.16
C LEU A 162 -5.42 13.97 9.47
N TYR A 163 -4.13 14.02 9.80
CA TYR A 163 -3.66 14.73 10.99
C TYR A 163 -3.82 16.25 10.86
N ALA A 164 -3.52 16.82 9.70
CA ALA A 164 -3.69 18.25 9.43
C ALA A 164 -5.15 18.69 9.54
N GLU A 165 -6.10 17.91 9.02
CA GLU A 165 -7.54 18.15 9.15
C GLU A 165 -7.99 18.11 10.63
N TRP A 166 -7.47 17.15 11.40
CA TRP A 166 -7.72 17.11 12.84
C TRP A 166 -7.18 18.36 13.54
N LEU A 167 -5.94 18.76 13.26
CA LEU A 167 -5.33 19.98 13.83
C LEU A 167 -6.16 21.23 13.51
N ILE A 168 -6.60 21.39 12.26
CA ILE A 168 -7.43 22.53 11.84
C ILE A 168 -8.74 22.57 12.63
N SER A 169 -9.43 21.43 12.75
CA SER A 169 -10.70 21.34 13.47
C SER A 169 -10.59 21.55 14.99
N HIS A 170 -9.38 21.46 15.54
CA HIS A 170 -9.10 21.64 16.98
C HIS A 170 -8.34 22.95 17.28
N GLY A 171 -8.37 23.93 16.37
CA GLY A 171 -7.77 25.25 16.59
C GLY A 171 -6.25 25.30 16.41
N GLU A 172 -5.60 24.19 16.05
CA GLU A 172 -4.15 24.09 15.80
C GLU A 172 -3.78 24.36 14.33
N ARG A 173 -4.51 25.24 13.65
CA ARG A 173 -4.27 25.60 12.24
C ARG A 173 -2.82 26.01 11.97
N SER A 174 -2.19 26.74 12.90
CA SER A 174 -0.78 27.17 12.76
C SER A 174 0.18 25.98 12.67
N LYS A 175 -0.06 24.91 13.44
CA LYS A 175 0.75 23.69 13.40
C LYS A 175 0.53 22.94 12.08
N ALA A 176 -0.72 22.80 11.65
CA ALA A 176 -1.05 22.21 10.35
C ALA A 176 -0.33 22.94 9.21
N LEU A 177 -0.38 24.28 9.22
CA LEU A 177 0.21 25.12 8.17
C LEU A 177 1.75 25.13 8.18
N ASN A 178 2.37 25.25 9.36
CA ASN A 178 3.80 25.54 9.45
C ASN A 178 4.67 24.30 9.66
N LYS A 179 4.09 23.16 10.08
CA LYS A 179 4.82 21.92 10.36
C LYS A 179 4.41 20.76 9.47
N VAL A 180 3.11 20.58 9.23
CA VAL A 180 2.59 19.41 8.51
C VAL A 180 2.49 19.66 7.00
N TRP A 181 1.91 20.80 6.60
CA TRP A 181 1.73 21.17 5.19
C TRP A 181 3.02 21.13 4.35
N PRO A 182 4.19 21.63 4.82
CA PRO A 182 5.41 21.57 4.00
C PRO A 182 5.85 20.16 3.63
N VAL A 183 5.53 19.16 4.45
CA VAL A 183 5.80 17.74 4.14
C VAL A 183 4.82 17.24 3.08
N ILE A 184 3.53 17.51 3.27
CA ILE A 184 2.45 17.15 2.33
C ILE A 184 2.69 17.78 0.95
N GLU A 185 3.04 19.07 0.90
CA GLU A 185 3.22 19.84 -0.33
C GLU A 185 4.29 19.23 -1.24
N LYS A 186 5.42 18.79 -0.67
CA LYS A 186 6.49 18.11 -1.42
C LYS A 186 6.04 16.76 -1.96
N ASP A 187 5.29 15.99 -1.17
CA ASP A 187 4.77 14.68 -1.61
C ASP A 187 3.73 14.82 -2.73
N LEU A 188 2.88 15.85 -2.66
CA LEU A 188 1.89 16.15 -3.70
C LEU A 188 2.59 16.63 -4.98
N ALA A 189 3.61 17.48 -4.87
CA ALA A 189 4.42 17.91 -6.01
C ALA A 189 5.15 16.74 -6.69
N TYR A 190 5.68 15.78 -5.91
CA TYR A 190 6.22 14.54 -6.46
C TYR A 190 5.14 13.75 -7.20
N THR A 191 3.97 13.59 -6.58
CA THR A 191 2.85 12.81 -7.14
C THR A 191 2.37 13.42 -8.46
N THR A 192 2.19 14.74 -8.55
CA THR A 192 1.78 15.39 -9.80
C THR A 192 2.83 15.27 -10.91
N LYS A 193 4.12 15.31 -10.56
CA LYS A 193 5.23 15.17 -11.53
C LYS A 193 5.39 13.74 -12.05
N PHE A 194 5.22 12.73 -11.21
CA PHE A 194 5.66 11.35 -11.51
C PHE A 194 4.56 10.29 -11.60
N TRP A 195 3.27 10.59 -11.36
CA TRP A 195 2.22 9.57 -11.38
C TRP A 195 2.11 8.80 -12.72
N ASN A 196 2.41 9.45 -13.85
CA ASN A 196 2.34 8.85 -15.19
C ASN A 196 3.69 8.27 -15.65
N ARG A 197 4.50 7.77 -14.71
CA ARG A 197 5.78 7.10 -14.96
C ARG A 197 5.77 5.72 -14.31
N THR A 198 6.42 4.76 -14.96
CA THR A 198 6.60 3.43 -14.37
C THR A 198 7.50 3.50 -13.15
N GLY A 199 7.33 2.53 -12.26
CA GLY A 199 8.14 2.32 -11.07
C GLY A 199 7.85 0.94 -10.50
N TYR A 200 8.54 0.57 -9.44
CA TYR A 200 8.28 -0.70 -8.76
C TYR A 200 6.96 -0.65 -8.01
N ASP A 201 6.26 -1.78 -8.00
CA ASP A 201 5.05 -2.00 -7.23
C ASP A 201 5.32 -2.11 -5.72
N LEU A 202 4.25 -2.23 -4.92
CA LEU A 202 4.33 -2.33 -3.45
C LEU A 202 5.10 -3.57 -2.94
N TRP A 203 5.30 -4.56 -3.81
CA TRP A 203 6.07 -5.77 -3.55
C TRP A 203 7.53 -5.64 -3.93
N GLU A 204 7.94 -4.49 -4.47
CA GLU A 204 9.33 -4.15 -4.80
C GLU A 204 9.90 -5.00 -5.94
N GLU A 205 9.03 -5.58 -6.78
CA GLU A 205 9.39 -6.61 -7.77
C GLU A 205 9.11 -6.20 -9.20
N VAL A 206 7.91 -5.66 -9.46
CA VAL A 206 7.41 -5.42 -10.82
C VAL A 206 7.57 -3.94 -11.16
N ASN A 207 8.48 -3.64 -12.08
CA ASN A 207 8.64 -2.30 -12.64
C ASN A 207 7.62 -2.08 -13.76
N GLY A 208 6.53 -1.38 -13.44
CA GLY A 208 5.41 -1.15 -14.35
C GLY A 208 4.52 -0.01 -13.85
N SER A 209 3.23 -0.09 -14.14
CA SER A 209 2.22 0.79 -13.54
C SER A 209 1.37 -0.04 -12.59
N SER A 210 1.41 0.29 -11.29
CA SER A 210 0.73 -0.48 -10.25
C SER A 210 -0.60 0.13 -9.82
N PHE A 211 -1.62 -0.72 -9.63
CA PHE A 211 -2.96 -0.29 -9.25
C PHE A 211 -2.99 0.39 -7.88
N PHE A 212 -2.25 -0.18 -6.91
CA PHE A 212 -2.08 0.39 -5.57
C PHE A 212 -1.45 1.79 -5.60
N THR A 213 -0.37 1.95 -6.36
CA THR A 213 0.34 3.23 -6.49
C THR A 213 -0.56 4.32 -7.06
N LEU A 214 -1.31 4.03 -8.12
CA LEU A 214 -2.20 5.02 -8.73
C LEU A 214 -3.45 5.28 -7.89
N SER A 215 -3.96 4.27 -7.18
CA SER A 215 -5.09 4.43 -6.26
C SER A 215 -4.71 5.39 -5.12
N ALA A 216 -3.52 5.20 -4.54
CA ALA A 216 -2.96 6.10 -3.53
C ALA A 216 -2.74 7.52 -4.10
N SER A 217 -2.18 7.61 -5.31
CA SER A 217 -1.95 8.89 -6.00
C SER A 217 -3.24 9.67 -6.23
N HIS A 218 -4.29 9.01 -6.74
CA HIS A 218 -5.59 9.63 -6.95
C HIS A 218 -6.17 10.21 -5.66
N ARG A 219 -6.21 9.40 -4.59
CA ARG A 219 -6.71 9.85 -3.29
C ARG A 219 -5.92 11.05 -2.77
N ALA A 220 -4.59 10.95 -2.75
CA ALA A 220 -3.72 11.98 -2.19
C ALA A 220 -3.87 13.33 -2.91
N LEU A 221 -3.97 13.32 -4.26
CA LEU A 221 -4.19 14.54 -5.04
C LEU A 221 -5.54 15.21 -4.71
N VAL A 222 -6.60 14.42 -4.51
CA VAL A 222 -7.94 14.93 -4.17
C VAL A 222 -7.97 15.56 -2.78
N GLU A 223 -7.57 14.80 -1.75
CA GLU A 223 -7.63 15.28 -0.37
C GLU A 223 -6.58 16.38 -0.11
N GLY A 224 -5.42 16.29 -0.76
CA GLY A 224 -4.38 17.31 -0.74
C GLY A 224 -4.83 18.65 -1.35
N ALA A 225 -5.54 18.63 -2.49
CA ALA A 225 -6.10 19.83 -3.09
C ALA A 225 -7.17 20.49 -2.19
N ALA A 226 -7.99 19.68 -1.52
CA ALA A 226 -8.98 20.16 -0.56
C ALA A 226 -8.32 20.80 0.67
N LEU A 227 -7.29 20.16 1.23
CA LEU A 227 -6.52 20.69 2.36
C LEU A 227 -5.80 22.00 1.99
N ALA A 228 -5.19 22.07 0.81
CA ALA A 228 -4.52 23.27 0.31
C ALA A 228 -5.46 24.48 0.35
N LYS A 229 -6.67 24.33 -0.21
CA LYS A 229 -7.71 25.36 -0.21
C LYS A 229 -8.08 25.79 1.21
N LYS A 230 -8.28 24.84 2.13
CA LYS A 230 -8.54 25.14 3.55
C LYS A 230 -7.41 25.90 4.20
N LEU A 231 -6.16 25.61 3.87
CA LEU A 231 -4.96 26.26 4.43
C LEU A 231 -4.62 27.61 3.77
N GLY A 232 -5.32 28.02 2.70
CA GLY A 232 -4.95 29.19 1.91
C GLY A 232 -3.66 28.98 1.11
N LYS A 233 -3.41 27.73 0.71
CA LYS A 233 -2.27 27.28 -0.09
C LYS A 233 -2.76 26.76 -1.45
N SER A 234 -1.81 26.54 -2.36
CA SER A 234 -2.06 25.95 -3.67
C SER A 234 -1.51 24.53 -3.73
N CYS A 235 -2.20 23.66 -4.46
CA CYS A 235 -1.68 22.35 -4.88
C CYS A 235 -1.62 22.36 -6.40
N SER A 236 -0.50 22.82 -6.96
CA SER A 236 -0.35 23.00 -8.40
C SER A 236 -0.60 21.68 -9.14
N ASP A 237 -1.48 21.72 -10.14
CA ASP A 237 -1.90 20.60 -10.97
C ASP A 237 -2.58 19.41 -10.27
N CYS A 238 -2.89 19.50 -8.97
CA CYS A 238 -3.56 18.40 -8.26
C CYS A 238 -5.01 18.20 -8.76
N ASP A 239 -5.79 19.29 -8.87
CA ASP A 239 -7.16 19.25 -9.42
C ASP A 239 -7.17 18.82 -10.90
N THR A 240 -6.11 19.11 -11.66
CA THR A 240 -5.96 18.73 -13.08
C THR A 240 -5.55 17.26 -13.24
N ASN A 241 -4.65 16.75 -12.38
CA ASN A 241 -4.13 15.39 -12.50
C ASN A 241 -5.02 14.34 -11.85
N ALA A 242 -5.76 14.65 -10.76
CA ALA A 242 -6.61 13.66 -10.11
C ALA A 242 -7.60 12.97 -11.09
N PRO A 243 -8.37 13.68 -11.94
CA PRO A 243 -9.22 13.03 -12.94
C PRO A 243 -8.46 12.23 -14.00
N ARG A 244 -7.21 12.63 -14.33
CA ARG A 244 -6.36 11.89 -15.28
C ARG A 244 -5.89 10.56 -14.69
N VAL A 245 -5.45 10.57 -13.44
CA VAL A 245 -5.10 9.35 -12.68
C VAL A 245 -6.32 8.44 -12.60
N LEU A 246 -7.49 8.98 -12.26
CA LEU A 246 -8.74 8.21 -12.20
C LEU A 246 -9.09 7.58 -13.55
N CYS A 247 -8.87 8.29 -14.65
CA CYS A 247 -9.06 7.75 -15.98
C CYS A 247 -8.10 6.59 -16.27
N PHE A 248 -6.82 6.74 -15.90
CA PHE A 248 -5.83 5.68 -16.10
C PHE A 248 -6.12 4.44 -15.25
N LEU A 249 -6.62 4.61 -14.01
CA LEU A 249 -7.04 3.51 -13.14
C LEU A 249 -8.07 2.57 -13.80
N GLN A 250 -8.85 3.05 -14.77
CA GLN A 250 -9.83 2.22 -15.44
C GLN A 250 -9.19 1.14 -16.34
N ASN A 251 -7.95 1.35 -16.80
CA ASN A 251 -7.24 0.41 -17.68
C ASN A 251 -6.76 -0.86 -16.97
N PHE A 252 -6.81 -0.91 -15.65
CA PHE A 252 -6.47 -2.09 -14.85
C PHE A 252 -7.60 -3.12 -14.81
N TRP A 253 -8.82 -2.74 -15.20
CA TRP A 253 -9.98 -3.61 -15.16
C TRP A 253 -10.02 -4.55 -16.38
N THR A 254 -9.95 -5.87 -16.15
CA THR A 254 -9.91 -6.88 -17.22
C THR A 254 -11.29 -7.32 -17.72
N GLY A 255 -12.36 -6.95 -17.02
CA GLY A 255 -13.71 -7.48 -17.26
C GLY A 255 -14.20 -8.46 -16.19
N GLY A 256 -13.30 -9.03 -15.37
CA GLY A 256 -13.68 -9.90 -14.25
C GLY A 256 -12.83 -9.73 -12.98
N TYR A 257 -11.63 -9.16 -13.09
CA TYR A 257 -10.75 -8.83 -11.99
C TYR A 257 -9.83 -7.65 -12.35
N ILE A 258 -9.04 -7.17 -11.40
CA ILE A 258 -8.06 -6.10 -11.61
C ILE A 258 -6.72 -6.76 -11.95
N ASP A 259 -6.17 -6.50 -13.14
CA ASP A 259 -4.77 -6.80 -13.44
C ASP A 259 -3.92 -5.76 -12.70
N SER A 260 -3.26 -6.17 -11.61
CA SER A 260 -2.71 -5.24 -10.62
C SER A 260 -1.45 -4.48 -11.09
N ASN A 261 -0.78 -4.97 -12.13
CA ASN A 261 0.39 -4.31 -12.73
C ASN A 261 0.30 -4.36 -14.25
N ILE A 262 0.14 -3.20 -14.88
CA ILE A 262 0.09 -3.05 -16.34
C ILE A 262 1.32 -2.32 -16.87
N ASN A 263 1.42 -2.15 -18.20
CA ASN A 263 2.59 -1.57 -18.88
C ASN A 263 3.89 -2.33 -18.60
N VAL A 264 3.78 -3.65 -18.42
CA VAL A 264 4.88 -4.57 -18.18
C VAL A 264 4.55 -5.92 -18.82
N LYS A 265 5.57 -6.75 -19.04
CA LYS A 265 5.43 -8.14 -19.49
C LYS A 265 6.09 -9.06 -18.47
N ASP A 266 5.49 -9.16 -17.29
CA ASP A 266 6.02 -9.93 -16.16
C ASP A 266 5.61 -11.42 -16.18
N GLY A 267 4.67 -11.80 -17.05
CA GLY A 267 4.15 -13.16 -17.17
C GLY A 267 3.19 -13.57 -16.05
N ARG A 268 2.76 -12.62 -15.19
CA ARG A 268 1.79 -12.88 -14.12
C ARG A 268 0.36 -12.74 -14.63
N LYS A 269 -0.60 -13.36 -13.93
CA LYS A 269 -2.03 -13.24 -14.24
C LYS A 269 -2.65 -11.89 -13.88
N GLY A 270 -1.97 -11.10 -13.04
CA GLY A 270 -2.48 -9.84 -12.49
C GLY A 270 -3.34 -9.97 -11.22
N LEU A 271 -3.74 -11.20 -10.86
CA LEU A 271 -4.50 -11.51 -9.64
C LEU A 271 -3.62 -11.38 -8.39
N ASP A 272 -3.69 -10.23 -7.74
CA ASP A 272 -2.82 -9.85 -6.63
C ASP A 272 -3.62 -9.11 -5.55
N VAL A 273 -3.31 -9.38 -4.28
CA VAL A 273 -3.90 -8.68 -3.12
C VAL A 273 -3.57 -7.18 -3.11
N ASN A 274 -2.60 -6.71 -3.91
CA ASN A 274 -2.42 -5.32 -4.34
C ASN A 274 -3.78 -4.61 -4.55
N SER A 275 -4.66 -5.24 -5.33
CA SER A 275 -5.99 -4.71 -5.65
C SER A 275 -6.93 -4.59 -4.44
N ILE A 276 -6.88 -5.54 -3.51
CA ILE A 276 -7.65 -5.52 -2.26
C ILE A 276 -7.08 -4.46 -1.31
N LEU A 277 -5.76 -4.41 -1.15
CA LEU A 277 -5.04 -3.38 -0.39
C LEU A 277 -5.39 -1.98 -0.89
N SER A 278 -5.45 -1.80 -2.21
CA SER A 278 -5.86 -0.55 -2.84
C SER A 278 -7.25 -0.13 -2.38
N SER A 279 -8.24 -1.03 -2.48
CA SER A 279 -9.64 -0.77 -2.11
C SER A 279 -9.80 -0.37 -0.63
N ILE A 280 -9.10 -1.04 0.28
CA ILE A 280 -9.19 -0.70 1.72
C ILE A 280 -8.45 0.60 2.06
N HIS A 281 -7.34 0.89 1.37
CA HIS A 281 -6.57 2.11 1.64
C HIS A 281 -7.18 3.34 0.97
N THR A 282 -8.04 3.20 -0.04
CA THR A 282 -8.84 4.27 -0.65
C THR A 282 -10.33 4.24 -0.26
N PHE A 283 -10.71 3.42 0.71
CA PHE A 283 -12.06 3.39 1.26
C PHE A 283 -12.51 4.79 1.73
N ASP A 284 -13.69 5.22 1.25
CA ASP A 284 -14.39 6.39 1.75
C ASP A 284 -15.72 5.97 2.40
N PRO A 285 -15.96 6.29 3.68
CA PRO A 285 -17.22 5.95 4.35
C PRO A 285 -18.43 6.65 3.74
N ASN A 286 -18.28 7.72 2.96
CA ASN A 286 -19.37 8.44 2.28
C ASN A 286 -19.66 7.93 0.86
N SER A 287 -18.84 7.00 0.34
CA SER A 287 -19.06 6.49 -1.00
C SER A 287 -20.35 5.66 -1.13
N LYS A 288 -20.90 5.63 -2.35
CA LYS A 288 -22.14 4.91 -2.72
C LYS A 288 -21.84 3.62 -3.47
N CYS A 289 -20.81 2.88 -3.06
CA CYS A 289 -20.31 1.70 -3.77
C CYS A 289 -19.82 2.02 -5.19
N THR A 290 -19.09 3.13 -5.34
CA THR A 290 -18.66 3.63 -6.65
C THR A 290 -17.63 2.69 -7.32
N ASP A 291 -17.95 2.22 -8.53
CA ASP A 291 -17.08 1.33 -9.33
C ASP A 291 -15.83 2.04 -9.88
N SER A 292 -15.94 3.31 -10.30
CA SER A 292 -14.83 4.04 -10.92
C SER A 292 -13.66 4.24 -9.96
N THR A 293 -13.92 4.28 -8.66
CA THR A 293 -12.94 4.40 -7.58
C THR A 293 -12.74 3.08 -6.82
N PHE A 294 -13.29 1.98 -7.33
CA PHE A 294 -13.14 0.60 -6.82
C PHE A 294 -13.39 0.48 -5.31
N GLN A 295 -14.46 1.13 -4.84
CA GLN A 295 -14.81 1.15 -3.42
C GLN A 295 -15.15 -0.25 -2.91
N PRO A 296 -14.95 -0.56 -1.62
CA PRO A 296 -15.06 -1.93 -1.11
C PRO A 296 -16.38 -2.66 -1.45
N CYS A 297 -17.52 -1.96 -1.43
CA CYS A 297 -18.81 -2.53 -1.83
C CYS A 297 -19.17 -2.43 -3.32
N SER A 298 -18.28 -1.89 -4.16
CA SER A 298 -18.52 -1.76 -5.59
C SER A 298 -18.51 -3.12 -6.29
N PRO A 299 -19.34 -3.34 -7.33
CA PRO A 299 -19.35 -4.60 -8.06
C PRO A 299 -17.98 -5.07 -8.54
N ARG A 300 -17.14 -4.18 -9.08
CA ARG A 300 -15.78 -4.53 -9.53
C ARG A 300 -14.87 -4.98 -8.38
N ALA A 301 -14.92 -4.30 -7.23
CA ALA A 301 -14.12 -4.68 -6.08
C ALA A 301 -14.53 -6.04 -5.49
N LEU A 302 -15.84 -6.37 -5.50
CA LEU A 302 -16.36 -7.66 -5.03
C LEU A 302 -16.00 -8.81 -5.99
N ALA A 303 -16.14 -8.58 -7.29
CA ALA A 303 -15.73 -9.54 -8.32
C ALA A 303 -14.21 -9.84 -8.23
N ASN A 304 -13.42 -8.78 -8.08
CA ASN A 304 -11.98 -8.88 -7.86
C ASN A 304 -11.63 -9.62 -6.57
N HIS A 305 -12.29 -9.30 -5.44
CA HIS A 305 -12.06 -9.98 -4.16
C HIS A 305 -12.26 -11.50 -4.29
N LYS A 306 -13.34 -11.93 -4.94
CA LYS A 306 -13.58 -13.34 -5.24
C LYS A 306 -12.45 -13.92 -6.09
N ALA A 307 -12.09 -13.29 -7.21
CA ALA A 307 -11.08 -13.81 -8.12
C ALA A 307 -9.71 -13.97 -7.46
N VAL A 308 -9.28 -12.98 -6.67
CA VAL A 308 -8.02 -12.99 -5.92
C VAL A 308 -8.04 -14.10 -4.87
N VAL A 309 -9.08 -14.18 -4.02
CA VAL A 309 -9.16 -15.23 -2.99
C VAL A 309 -9.21 -16.64 -3.61
N ASP A 310 -9.97 -16.81 -4.69
CA ASP A 310 -10.10 -18.10 -5.39
C ASP A 310 -8.75 -18.58 -5.95
N SER A 311 -7.86 -17.67 -6.36
CA SER A 311 -6.53 -18.01 -6.87
C SER A 311 -5.63 -18.73 -5.85
N PHE A 312 -5.88 -18.55 -4.54
CA PHE A 312 -5.08 -19.15 -3.46
C PHE A 312 -5.65 -20.46 -2.92
N ARG A 313 -6.91 -20.79 -3.25
CA ARG A 313 -7.61 -21.92 -2.61
C ARG A 313 -6.96 -23.27 -2.88
N SER A 314 -6.45 -23.47 -4.10
CA SER A 314 -5.89 -24.75 -4.54
C SER A 314 -4.37 -24.88 -4.36
N ILE A 315 -3.65 -23.76 -4.16
CA ILE A 315 -2.19 -23.76 -4.16
C ILE A 315 -1.57 -23.86 -2.77
N TYR A 316 -2.35 -23.61 -1.71
CA TYR A 316 -1.90 -23.70 -0.32
C TYR A 316 -2.56 -24.88 0.41
N SER A 317 -1.75 -25.76 1.01
CA SER A 317 -2.27 -26.91 1.77
C SER A 317 -3.06 -26.47 3.01
N VAL A 318 -2.73 -25.33 3.61
CA VAL A 318 -3.51 -24.71 4.70
C VAL A 318 -4.94 -24.33 4.28
N ASN A 319 -5.21 -24.26 2.97
CA ASN A 319 -6.54 -24.04 2.41
C ASN A 319 -7.35 -25.32 2.15
N LYS A 320 -6.84 -26.49 2.55
CA LYS A 320 -7.60 -27.74 2.48
C LYS A 320 -8.96 -27.58 3.16
N ASN A 321 -10.02 -27.96 2.46
CA ASN A 321 -11.44 -27.83 2.86
C ASN A 321 -12.01 -26.40 2.92
N ARG A 322 -11.28 -25.39 2.41
CA ARG A 322 -11.72 -23.98 2.30
C ARG A 322 -12.16 -23.65 0.87
N GLY A 323 -13.19 -24.36 0.39
CA GLY A 323 -13.82 -24.13 -0.92
C GLY A 323 -14.62 -22.82 -1.00
N GLN A 324 -15.35 -22.62 -2.10
CA GLN A 324 -16.19 -21.43 -2.32
C GLN A 324 -17.11 -21.12 -1.13
N GLY A 325 -17.27 -19.83 -0.83
CA GLY A 325 -18.06 -19.35 0.32
C GLY A 325 -17.41 -19.51 1.69
N LYS A 326 -16.23 -20.12 1.80
CA LYS A 326 -15.45 -20.22 3.05
C LYS A 326 -14.18 -19.37 2.96
N ALA A 327 -13.86 -18.63 4.02
CA ALA A 327 -12.64 -17.84 4.03
C ALA A 327 -11.39 -18.72 3.94
N ALA A 328 -10.36 -18.22 3.26
CA ALA A 328 -9.11 -18.89 2.96
C ALA A 328 -7.90 -18.03 3.35
N ALA A 329 -6.76 -18.65 3.56
CA ALA A 329 -5.47 -17.98 3.67
C ALA A 329 -5.10 -17.36 2.31
N VAL A 330 -4.73 -16.08 2.32
CA VAL A 330 -4.45 -15.27 1.12
C VAL A 330 -2.98 -14.84 1.14
N GLY A 331 -2.28 -14.98 0.01
CA GLY A 331 -0.90 -14.50 -0.18
C GLY A 331 -0.86 -13.18 -0.93
N ARG A 332 0.31 -12.84 -1.51
CA ARG A 332 0.45 -11.66 -2.38
C ARG A 332 -0.22 -11.89 -3.73
N TYR A 333 0.32 -12.83 -4.50
CA TYR A 333 -0.18 -13.29 -5.80
C TYR A 333 0.15 -14.79 -5.98
N SER A 334 -0.51 -15.49 -6.91
CA SER A 334 -0.44 -16.96 -6.99
C SER A 334 0.91 -17.53 -7.46
N GLU A 335 1.67 -16.70 -8.16
CA GLU A 335 2.98 -16.97 -8.76
C GLU A 335 4.14 -16.64 -7.81
N ASP A 336 3.85 -16.27 -6.55
CA ASP A 336 4.84 -15.83 -5.57
C ASP A 336 5.86 -16.94 -5.27
N VAL A 337 7.14 -16.56 -5.24
CA VAL A 337 8.28 -17.43 -4.93
C VAL A 337 9.12 -16.91 -3.76
N TYR A 338 8.81 -15.73 -3.22
CA TYR A 338 9.52 -15.18 -2.08
C TYR A 338 9.26 -16.04 -0.84
N TYR A 339 10.31 -16.61 -0.26
CA TYR A 339 10.23 -17.67 0.75
C TYR A 339 9.32 -18.85 0.35
N ASP A 340 9.33 -19.23 -0.94
CA ASP A 340 8.52 -20.28 -1.56
C ASP A 340 7.05 -19.91 -1.82
N GLY A 341 6.66 -18.64 -1.62
CA GLY A 341 5.30 -18.14 -1.84
C GLY A 341 4.31 -18.65 -0.80
N ASN A 342 3.93 -17.80 0.14
CA ASN A 342 3.08 -18.18 1.27
C ASN A 342 1.88 -17.24 1.43
N PRO A 343 0.90 -17.64 2.25
CA PRO A 343 -0.02 -16.69 2.86
C PRO A 343 0.69 -15.59 3.65
N TRP A 344 0.11 -14.40 3.62
CA TRP A 344 0.55 -13.25 4.43
C TRP A 344 -0.55 -12.89 5.43
N TYR A 345 -0.16 -12.52 6.65
CA TYR A 345 -1.11 -12.08 7.66
C TYR A 345 -1.88 -10.85 7.16
N LEU A 346 -1.16 -9.84 6.67
CA LEU A 346 -1.76 -8.61 6.15
C LEU A 346 -2.66 -8.84 4.93
N ALA A 347 -2.36 -9.80 4.07
CA ALA A 347 -3.17 -10.11 2.90
C ALA A 347 -4.51 -10.77 3.30
N THR A 348 -4.43 -11.72 4.24
CA THR A 348 -5.62 -12.38 4.79
C THR A 348 -6.50 -11.40 5.56
N LEU A 349 -5.90 -10.46 6.31
CA LEU A 349 -6.62 -9.40 7.03
C LEU A 349 -7.22 -8.36 6.08
N ALA A 350 -6.51 -7.98 5.00
CA ALA A 350 -7.03 -7.07 3.98
C ALA A 350 -8.29 -7.63 3.31
N ALA A 351 -8.33 -8.95 3.04
CA ALA A 351 -9.51 -9.62 2.52
C ALA A 351 -10.70 -9.55 3.50
N ALA A 352 -10.45 -9.62 4.81
CA ALA A 352 -11.49 -9.38 5.83
C ALA A 352 -11.94 -7.91 5.85
N GLU A 353 -10.98 -6.99 5.86
CA GLU A 353 -11.20 -5.55 5.98
C GLU A 353 -12.06 -4.99 4.84
N GLN A 354 -11.81 -5.42 3.59
CA GLN A 354 -12.64 -5.01 2.46
C GLN A 354 -14.11 -5.38 2.67
N LEU A 355 -14.39 -6.57 3.21
CA LEU A 355 -15.75 -7.02 3.47
C LEU A 355 -16.40 -6.28 4.64
N TYR A 356 -15.65 -5.97 5.70
CA TYR A 356 -16.15 -5.11 6.78
C TYR A 356 -16.49 -3.71 6.28
N ALA A 357 -15.62 -3.11 5.45
CA ALA A 357 -15.87 -1.82 4.82
C ALA A 357 -17.07 -1.87 3.87
N ALA A 358 -17.25 -2.94 3.10
CA ALA A 358 -18.41 -3.13 2.23
C ALA A 358 -19.71 -3.21 3.04
N VAL A 359 -19.70 -3.98 4.14
CA VAL A 359 -20.82 -4.08 5.08
C VAL A 359 -21.16 -2.73 5.71
N TYR A 360 -20.15 -1.94 6.08
CA TYR A 360 -20.36 -0.58 6.56
C TYR A 360 -21.07 0.28 5.50
N GLN A 361 -20.57 0.29 4.26
CA GLN A 361 -21.14 1.08 3.17
C GLN A 361 -22.57 0.66 2.81
N TRP A 362 -22.85 -0.64 2.69
CA TRP A 362 -24.22 -1.12 2.45
C TRP A 362 -25.20 -0.68 3.54
N ASN A 363 -24.79 -0.70 4.81
CA ASN A 363 -25.61 -0.23 5.92
C ASN A 363 -25.88 1.28 5.87
N LYS A 364 -24.92 2.06 5.38
CA LYS A 364 -25.05 3.51 5.22
C LYS A 364 -25.87 3.90 4.00
N VAL A 365 -25.63 3.25 2.86
CA VAL A 365 -26.41 3.41 1.61
C VAL A 365 -27.85 2.94 1.81
N GLY A 366 -28.05 1.89 2.59
CA GLY A 366 -29.37 1.33 2.87
C GLY A 366 -29.92 0.44 1.75
N ALA A 367 -29.05 -0.06 0.88
CA ALA A 367 -29.40 -1.04 -0.15
C ALA A 367 -28.16 -1.82 -0.59
N ILE A 368 -28.38 -3.02 -1.16
CA ILE A 368 -27.36 -3.82 -1.84
C ILE A 368 -27.88 -4.11 -3.24
N THR A 369 -27.13 -3.74 -4.26
CA THR A 369 -27.42 -4.13 -5.65
C THR A 369 -26.53 -5.31 -6.02
N VAL A 370 -27.17 -6.38 -6.48
CA VAL A 370 -26.51 -7.54 -7.09
C VAL A 370 -26.76 -7.45 -8.59
N ASP A 371 -25.68 -7.29 -9.34
CA ASP A 371 -25.68 -7.18 -10.81
C ASP A 371 -24.87 -8.33 -11.43
N ASP A 372 -24.72 -8.34 -12.75
CA ASP A 372 -23.97 -9.39 -13.45
C ASP A 372 -22.50 -9.46 -13.00
N MET A 373 -21.91 -8.32 -12.63
CA MET A 373 -20.52 -8.21 -12.20
C MET A 373 -20.29 -8.87 -10.83
N SER A 374 -21.15 -8.58 -9.87
CA SER A 374 -21.02 -9.03 -8.47
C SER A 374 -21.75 -10.34 -8.15
N LEU A 375 -22.58 -10.86 -9.07
CA LEU A 375 -23.43 -12.04 -8.82
C LEU A 375 -22.62 -13.27 -8.37
N SER A 376 -21.44 -13.50 -8.96
CA SER A 376 -20.61 -14.65 -8.63
C SER A 376 -20.09 -14.59 -7.20
N PHE A 377 -19.69 -13.40 -6.72
CA PHE A 377 -19.32 -13.15 -5.33
C PHE A 377 -20.49 -13.44 -4.39
N PHE A 378 -21.68 -12.90 -4.69
CA PHE A 378 -22.83 -13.10 -3.79
C PHE A 378 -23.31 -14.55 -3.77
N LYS A 379 -23.24 -15.29 -4.88
CA LYS A 379 -23.60 -16.72 -4.92
C LYS A 379 -22.71 -17.59 -4.02
N ASP A 380 -21.45 -17.22 -3.81
CA ASP A 380 -20.58 -17.96 -2.90
C ASP A 380 -21.06 -17.89 -1.45
N ILE A 381 -21.58 -16.73 -1.02
CA ILE A 381 -21.99 -16.49 0.37
C ILE A 381 -23.50 -16.64 0.60
N VAL A 382 -24.32 -16.50 -0.46
CA VAL A 382 -25.78 -16.67 -0.48
C VAL A 382 -26.16 -17.44 -1.76
N PRO A 383 -26.12 -18.79 -1.76
CA PRO A 383 -26.21 -19.61 -2.99
C PRO A 383 -27.44 -19.41 -3.87
N LYS A 384 -28.58 -19.01 -3.27
CA LYS A 384 -29.85 -18.80 -3.99
C LYS A 384 -30.12 -17.34 -4.37
N ILE A 385 -29.12 -16.46 -4.24
CA ILE A 385 -29.27 -15.04 -4.56
C ILE A 385 -29.53 -14.82 -6.05
N SER A 386 -30.37 -13.83 -6.38
CA SER A 386 -30.63 -13.39 -7.74
C SER A 386 -30.07 -11.98 -7.97
N LYS A 387 -30.08 -11.51 -9.21
CA LYS A 387 -29.85 -10.09 -9.50
C LYS A 387 -30.99 -9.25 -8.95
N GLY A 388 -30.70 -8.00 -8.60
CA GLY A 388 -31.68 -7.04 -8.10
C GLY A 388 -31.13 -6.13 -7.01
N THR A 389 -31.94 -5.17 -6.58
CA THR A 389 -31.61 -4.26 -5.48
C THR A 389 -32.43 -4.64 -4.26
N TYR A 390 -31.74 -4.94 -3.16
CA TYR A 390 -32.31 -5.33 -1.89
C TYR A 390 -32.24 -4.18 -0.90
N SER A 391 -33.39 -3.61 -0.54
CA SER A 391 -33.47 -2.51 0.42
C SER A 391 -33.15 -2.94 1.85
N LYS A 392 -32.65 -1.99 2.64
CA LYS A 392 -32.44 -2.14 4.09
C LYS A 392 -33.73 -2.65 4.72
N ASN A 393 -33.61 -3.70 5.53
CA ASN A 393 -34.66 -4.45 6.22
C ASN A 393 -35.34 -5.60 5.44
N SER A 394 -35.15 -5.72 4.13
CA SER A 394 -35.60 -6.93 3.41
C SER A 394 -34.92 -8.19 3.98
N LYS A 395 -35.59 -9.34 3.88
CA LYS A 395 -35.05 -10.62 4.36
C LYS A 395 -33.70 -10.92 3.69
N THR A 396 -33.64 -10.74 2.38
CA THR A 396 -32.43 -10.96 1.57
C THR A 396 -31.29 -10.02 1.94
N TYR A 397 -31.57 -8.73 2.18
CA TYR A 397 -30.55 -7.79 2.67
C TYR A 397 -29.93 -8.28 3.99
N LYS A 398 -30.76 -8.68 4.96
CA LYS A 398 -30.29 -9.17 6.27
C LYS A 398 -29.47 -10.46 6.13
N GLU A 399 -29.87 -11.34 5.20
CA GLU A 399 -29.13 -12.56 4.87
C GLU A 399 -27.76 -12.26 4.27
N ILE A 400 -27.67 -11.35 3.30
CA ILE A 400 -26.39 -10.92 2.70
C ILE A 400 -25.47 -10.32 3.76
N ILE A 401 -25.96 -9.38 4.58
CA ILE A 401 -25.14 -8.74 5.62
C ILE A 401 -24.61 -9.78 6.61
N LYS A 402 -25.45 -10.73 7.04
CA LYS A 402 -25.04 -11.81 7.94
C LYS A 402 -23.98 -12.70 7.29
N ALA A 403 -24.18 -13.11 6.03
CA ALA A 403 -23.27 -13.98 5.31
C ALA A 403 -21.92 -13.29 5.03
N ALA A 404 -21.94 -12.02 4.60
CA ALA A 404 -20.73 -11.23 4.36
C ALA A 404 -19.91 -11.02 5.64
N LYS A 405 -20.57 -10.70 6.77
CA LYS A 405 -19.89 -10.61 8.08
C LYS A 405 -19.29 -11.95 8.50
N ALA A 406 -20.02 -13.06 8.35
CA ALA A 406 -19.51 -14.39 8.69
C ALA A 406 -18.32 -14.79 7.78
N TYR A 407 -18.36 -14.42 6.50
CA TYR A 407 -17.27 -14.65 5.57
C TYR A 407 -16.03 -13.81 5.94
N ALA A 408 -16.21 -12.54 6.31
CA ALA A 408 -15.14 -11.67 6.80
C ALA A 408 -14.50 -12.20 8.11
N ASP A 409 -15.33 -12.56 9.10
CA ASP A 409 -14.88 -13.18 10.36
C ASP A 409 -14.13 -14.48 10.12
N GLY A 410 -14.47 -15.22 9.07
CA GLY A 410 -13.75 -16.41 8.65
C GLY A 410 -12.29 -16.15 8.28
N PHE A 411 -11.96 -14.99 7.69
CA PHE A 411 -10.56 -14.64 7.38
C PHE A 411 -9.80 -14.28 8.66
N VAL A 412 -10.43 -13.60 9.61
CA VAL A 412 -9.83 -13.36 10.94
C VAL A 412 -9.62 -14.68 11.68
N ALA A 413 -10.53 -15.65 11.54
CA ALA A 413 -10.36 -17.00 12.10
C ALA A 413 -9.22 -17.80 11.44
N VAL A 414 -8.93 -17.58 10.15
CA VAL A 414 -7.72 -18.12 9.50
C VAL A 414 -6.49 -17.55 10.21
N VAL A 415 -6.43 -16.24 10.42
CA VAL A 415 -5.33 -15.60 11.15
C VAL A 415 -5.22 -16.14 12.58
N GLN A 416 -6.33 -16.25 13.31
CA GLN A 416 -6.37 -16.85 14.64
C GLN A 416 -5.74 -18.25 14.69
N THR A 417 -5.99 -19.07 13.66
CA THR A 417 -5.48 -20.44 13.58
C THR A 417 -3.96 -20.47 13.49
N TYR A 418 -3.36 -19.49 12.79
CA TYR A 418 -1.93 -19.44 12.48
C TYR A 418 -1.16 -18.34 13.24
N THR A 419 -1.82 -17.64 14.16
CA THR A 419 -1.16 -16.75 15.12
C THR A 419 -0.61 -17.59 16.29
N PRO A 420 0.70 -17.51 16.60
CA PRO A 420 1.27 -18.15 17.78
C PRO A 420 0.62 -17.68 19.10
N LYS A 421 0.78 -18.48 20.16
CA LYS A 421 0.13 -18.20 21.47
C LYS A 421 0.47 -16.84 22.09
N ASP A 422 1.65 -16.30 21.76
CA ASP A 422 2.12 -14.99 22.23
C ASP A 422 1.54 -13.81 21.44
N GLY A 423 0.81 -14.07 20.36
CA GLY A 423 0.22 -13.07 19.48
C GLY A 423 1.21 -12.39 18.54
N SER A 424 2.42 -12.96 18.37
CA SER A 424 3.38 -12.48 17.39
C SER A 424 2.83 -12.61 15.97
N LEU A 425 2.94 -11.56 15.16
CA LEU A 425 2.58 -11.60 13.74
C LEU A 425 3.85 -11.38 12.94
N ALA A 426 4.29 -12.41 12.21
CA ALA A 426 5.37 -12.29 11.24
C ALA A 426 4.84 -11.65 9.94
N GLU A 427 5.67 -11.62 8.90
CA GLU A 427 5.24 -11.28 7.56
C GLU A 427 4.34 -12.37 6.96
N GLN A 428 4.78 -13.63 7.07
CA GLN A 428 4.16 -14.78 6.40
C GLN A 428 3.83 -15.89 7.39
N PHE A 429 2.96 -16.81 6.96
CA PHE A 429 2.83 -18.13 7.58
C PHE A 429 2.86 -19.21 6.51
N ASP A 430 3.63 -20.27 6.74
CA ASP A 430 3.98 -21.31 5.78
C ASP A 430 2.74 -21.93 5.13
N LYS A 431 2.76 -22.03 3.79
CA LYS A 431 1.61 -22.53 3.00
C LYS A 431 1.18 -23.96 3.31
N SER A 432 2.05 -24.77 3.93
CA SER A 432 1.78 -26.18 4.21
C SER A 432 1.42 -26.43 5.67
N THR A 433 2.20 -25.85 6.58
CA THR A 433 2.15 -26.10 8.02
C THR A 433 1.46 -24.99 8.80
N GLY A 434 1.43 -23.77 8.25
CA GLY A 434 0.94 -22.59 8.93
C GLY A 434 1.88 -22.02 10.00
N ALA A 435 3.13 -22.49 10.07
CA ALA A 435 4.13 -21.93 10.96
C ALA A 435 4.57 -20.52 10.50
N PRO A 436 4.79 -19.53 11.39
CA PRO A 436 5.30 -18.22 11.00
C PRO A 436 6.62 -18.31 10.23
N LYS A 437 6.79 -17.49 9.19
CA LYS A 437 7.96 -17.47 8.30
C LYS A 437 8.33 -16.03 7.90
N SER A 438 9.55 -15.83 7.41
CA SER A 438 10.10 -14.52 7.03
C SER A 438 10.19 -13.55 8.23
N ALA A 439 10.22 -12.24 7.98
CA ALA A 439 10.43 -11.19 8.96
C ALA A 439 9.47 -11.31 10.16
N VAL A 440 10.04 -11.51 11.35
CA VAL A 440 9.28 -11.61 12.61
C VAL A 440 8.71 -10.25 13.02
N HIS A 441 7.60 -10.21 13.75
CA HIS A 441 7.04 -8.96 14.29
C HIS A 441 6.90 -7.85 13.24
N LEU A 442 6.38 -8.17 12.04
CA LEU A 442 6.23 -7.18 10.97
C LEU A 442 5.22 -6.10 11.39
N THR A 443 5.64 -4.83 11.35
CA THR A 443 4.81 -3.70 11.77
C THR A 443 3.53 -3.61 10.94
N TRP A 444 3.62 -3.84 9.63
CA TRP A 444 2.44 -3.80 8.75
C TRP A 444 1.45 -4.93 9.07
N SER A 445 1.90 -6.14 9.40
CA SER A 445 1.00 -7.21 9.86
C SER A 445 0.23 -6.78 11.12
N TYR A 446 0.89 -6.16 12.09
CA TYR A 446 0.21 -5.63 13.27
C TYR A 446 -0.77 -4.49 12.94
N ALA A 447 -0.36 -3.54 12.11
CA ALA A 447 -1.21 -2.43 11.69
C ALA A 447 -2.47 -2.93 10.94
N SER A 448 -2.31 -3.94 10.07
CA SER A 448 -3.42 -4.57 9.33
C SER A 448 -4.42 -5.29 10.23
N PHE A 449 -3.96 -5.84 11.36
CA PHE A 449 -4.87 -6.46 12.33
C PHE A 449 -5.73 -5.38 12.99
N VAL A 450 -5.09 -4.30 13.46
CA VAL A 450 -5.78 -3.17 14.09
C VAL A 450 -6.80 -2.57 13.13
N SER A 451 -6.41 -2.24 11.90
CA SER A 451 -7.32 -1.65 10.91
C SER A 451 -8.50 -2.56 10.60
N ALA A 452 -8.26 -3.86 10.34
CA ALA A 452 -9.33 -4.80 10.02
C ALA A 452 -10.35 -4.93 11.16
N THR A 453 -9.89 -5.02 12.42
CA THR A 453 -10.78 -5.13 13.58
C THR A 453 -11.51 -3.82 13.89
N GLU A 454 -10.89 -2.67 13.67
CA GLU A 454 -11.59 -1.38 13.79
C GLU A 454 -12.69 -1.23 12.74
N ARG A 455 -12.44 -1.66 11.49
CA ARG A 455 -13.49 -1.69 10.45
C ARG A 455 -14.60 -2.65 10.79
N ARG A 456 -14.29 -3.80 11.39
CA ARG A 456 -15.30 -4.74 11.93
C ARG A 456 -16.24 -4.06 12.92
N ASP A 457 -15.69 -3.21 13.79
CA ASP A 457 -16.42 -2.47 14.83
C ASP A 457 -17.10 -1.19 14.31
N GLY A 458 -17.01 -0.92 13.00
CA GLY A 458 -17.61 0.26 12.37
C GLY A 458 -16.85 1.56 12.66
N ILE A 459 -15.66 1.48 13.22
CA ILE A 459 -14.71 2.60 13.32
C ILE A 459 -14.13 2.79 11.92
N VAL A 460 -14.22 4.01 11.38
CA VAL A 460 -13.82 4.32 10.00
C VAL A 460 -12.99 5.60 9.96
N SER A 461 -12.14 5.73 8.94
CA SER A 461 -11.43 6.96 8.63
C SER A 461 -12.41 8.09 8.25
N PRO A 462 -12.08 9.37 8.48
CA PRO A 462 -12.80 10.48 7.85
C PRO A 462 -12.87 10.32 6.33
N SER A 463 -13.94 10.85 5.72
CA SER A 463 -14.09 10.91 4.26
C SER A 463 -12.99 11.77 3.64
N TRP A 464 -12.43 11.30 2.53
CA TRP A 464 -11.41 12.01 1.76
C TRP A 464 -12.02 12.81 0.60
N GLY A 465 -13.35 12.73 0.41
CA GLY A 465 -14.06 13.49 -0.62
C GLY A 465 -14.32 12.70 -1.90
N GLU A 466 -14.39 11.37 -1.82
CA GLU A 466 -14.59 10.49 -2.98
C GLU A 466 -15.80 10.89 -3.83
N SER A 467 -16.91 11.27 -3.19
CA SER A 467 -18.17 11.61 -3.87
C SER A 467 -18.06 12.77 -4.85
N SER A 468 -17.05 13.64 -4.70
CA SER A 468 -16.76 14.75 -5.60
C SER A 468 -15.64 14.45 -6.61
N ALA A 469 -14.96 13.33 -6.47
CA ALA A 469 -13.76 12.98 -7.23
C ALA A 469 -13.83 11.58 -7.84
N ASN A 470 -15.01 11.18 -8.31
CA ASN A 470 -15.26 9.83 -8.83
C ASN A 470 -15.80 9.79 -10.26
N LYS A 471 -15.86 10.94 -10.93
CA LYS A 471 -16.28 11.05 -12.33
C LYS A 471 -15.07 10.85 -13.24
N VAL A 472 -15.09 9.74 -13.98
CA VAL A 472 -14.08 9.45 -15.00
C VAL A 472 -14.27 10.44 -16.18
N PRO A 473 -13.22 11.14 -16.63
CA PRO A 473 -13.28 11.93 -17.85
C PRO A 473 -13.67 11.07 -19.07
N ALA A 474 -14.43 11.64 -20.01
CA ALA A 474 -14.83 10.92 -21.23
C ALA A 474 -13.64 10.53 -22.12
N VAL A 475 -12.54 11.29 -22.05
CA VAL A 475 -11.30 11.03 -22.77
C VAL A 475 -10.15 11.04 -21.77
N CYS A 476 -9.41 9.94 -21.69
CA CYS A 476 -8.19 9.89 -20.90
C CYS A 476 -7.08 10.68 -21.59
N GLN A 477 -6.45 11.58 -20.86
CA GLN A 477 -5.28 12.33 -21.32
C GLN A 477 -4.12 12.07 -20.38
N ALA A 478 -3.00 11.62 -20.94
CA ALA A 478 -1.74 11.57 -20.22
C ALA A 478 -1.32 12.99 -19.81
N ALA A 479 -0.69 13.12 -18.64
CA ALA A 479 -0.03 14.37 -18.29
C ALA A 479 1.09 14.65 -19.32
N PRO A 480 1.28 15.90 -19.78
CA PRO A 480 2.41 16.24 -20.64
C PRO A 480 3.72 15.84 -19.98
N ALA A 481 4.53 15.05 -20.68
CA ALA A 481 5.83 14.63 -20.17
C ALA A 481 6.81 15.82 -20.13
N CYS A 482 7.33 16.13 -18.94
CA CYS A 482 8.39 17.13 -18.78
C CYS A 482 9.76 16.45 -18.83
N ASP A 483 10.29 16.26 -20.05
CA ASP A 483 11.51 15.49 -20.28
C ASP A 483 12.64 16.31 -20.88
N THR A 484 13.86 15.90 -20.58
CA THR A 484 15.06 16.26 -21.33
C THR A 484 15.45 15.08 -22.23
N THR A 485 15.72 15.35 -23.50
CA THR A 485 16.31 14.35 -24.40
C THR A 485 17.82 14.33 -24.21
N ILE A 486 18.33 13.25 -23.64
CA ILE A 486 19.76 13.01 -23.46
C ILE A 486 20.28 12.18 -24.64
N THR A 487 21.29 12.70 -25.33
CA THR A 487 22.07 11.95 -26.32
C THR A 487 23.27 11.36 -25.61
N PHE A 488 23.30 10.04 -25.46
CA PHE A 488 24.45 9.32 -24.93
C PHE A 488 25.36 8.97 -26.10
N THR A 489 26.64 9.33 -25.99
CA THR A 489 27.67 9.01 -26.98
C THR A 489 28.85 8.38 -26.26
N VAL A 490 29.29 7.21 -26.72
CA VAL A 490 30.51 6.57 -26.23
C VAL A 490 31.46 6.27 -27.39
N LYS A 491 32.71 6.69 -27.23
CA LYS A 491 33.78 6.55 -28.21
C LYS A 491 34.75 5.42 -27.85
N ASN A 492 35.59 5.04 -28.81
CA ASN A 492 36.64 4.02 -28.67
C ASN A 492 36.11 2.63 -28.27
N VAL A 493 34.85 2.31 -28.63
CA VAL A 493 34.26 1.00 -28.30
C VAL A 493 34.71 -0.05 -29.32
N GLN A 494 35.54 -0.99 -28.88
CA GLN A 494 35.89 -2.17 -29.68
C GLN A 494 34.85 -3.27 -29.45
N VAL A 495 34.12 -3.63 -30.51
CA VAL A 495 33.13 -4.71 -30.50
C VAL A 495 33.65 -5.92 -31.27
N THR A 496 33.52 -7.11 -30.69
CA THR A 496 33.78 -8.37 -31.41
C THR A 496 32.52 -8.87 -32.10
N SER A 497 32.66 -9.79 -33.06
CA SER A 497 31.50 -10.39 -33.75
C SER A 497 30.46 -10.91 -32.75
N GLY A 498 29.20 -10.46 -32.90
CA GLY A 498 28.09 -10.83 -32.03
C GLY A 498 27.85 -9.94 -30.80
N GLN A 499 28.75 -8.99 -30.51
CA GLN A 499 28.53 -8.00 -29.44
C GLN A 499 27.64 -6.84 -29.90
N LYS A 500 26.82 -6.34 -28.98
CA LYS A 500 26.05 -5.10 -29.12
C LYS A 500 26.29 -4.19 -27.92
N VAL A 501 26.23 -2.87 -28.15
CA VAL A 501 26.45 -1.85 -27.11
C VAL A 501 25.13 -1.33 -26.58
N TYR A 502 25.04 -1.16 -25.26
CA TYR A 502 23.85 -0.65 -24.57
C TYR A 502 24.23 0.37 -23.50
N VAL A 503 23.25 1.18 -23.07
CA VAL A 503 23.34 2.01 -21.86
C VAL A 503 22.30 1.55 -20.83
N VAL A 504 22.72 1.52 -19.58
CA VAL A 504 21.89 1.21 -18.40
C VAL A 504 22.20 2.22 -17.29
N GLY A 505 21.29 2.41 -16.34
CA GLY A 505 21.47 3.39 -15.28
C GLY A 505 20.43 3.35 -14.18
N SER A 506 20.52 4.30 -13.25
CA SER A 506 19.78 4.30 -11.99
C SER A 506 18.32 4.69 -12.10
N VAL A 507 17.90 5.26 -13.24
CA VAL A 507 16.51 5.66 -13.49
C VAL A 507 15.78 4.63 -14.33
N THR A 508 14.46 4.66 -14.26
CA THR A 508 13.60 3.71 -14.97
C THR A 508 13.75 3.84 -16.49
N GLU A 509 13.93 5.06 -16.98
CA GLU A 509 14.25 5.35 -18.38
C GLU A 509 15.62 4.83 -18.83
N LEU A 510 16.47 4.34 -17.91
CA LEU A 510 17.73 3.65 -18.19
C LEU A 510 17.72 2.23 -17.60
N SER A 511 16.53 1.64 -17.44
CA SER A 511 16.32 0.24 -17.07
C SER A 511 16.79 -0.16 -15.68
N ASN A 512 16.95 0.78 -14.74
CA ASN A 512 17.28 0.52 -13.32
C ASN A 512 18.45 -0.49 -13.15
N TRP A 513 19.53 -0.30 -13.92
CA TRP A 513 20.72 -1.16 -13.97
C TRP A 513 20.51 -2.57 -14.55
N SER A 514 19.36 -2.91 -15.14
CA SER A 514 19.11 -4.19 -15.82
C SER A 514 19.90 -4.29 -17.15
N PRO A 515 20.88 -5.20 -17.29
CA PRO A 515 21.56 -5.45 -18.56
C PRO A 515 20.68 -6.17 -19.57
N GLU A 516 19.65 -6.86 -19.09
CA GLU A 516 18.70 -7.55 -19.94
C GLU A 516 17.91 -6.53 -20.78
N ASP A 517 17.42 -5.49 -20.11
CA ASP A 517 16.58 -4.42 -20.66
C ASP A 517 17.38 -3.19 -21.09
N GLY A 518 18.71 -3.31 -21.25
CA GLY A 518 19.57 -2.18 -21.62
C GLY A 518 19.13 -1.51 -22.91
N ILE A 519 19.36 -0.20 -23.01
CA ILE A 519 18.94 0.58 -24.18
C ILE A 519 20.00 0.44 -25.27
N PRO A 520 19.67 -0.10 -26.46
CA PRO A 520 20.65 -0.33 -27.50
C PRO A 520 21.19 1.00 -28.05
N LEU A 521 22.50 1.04 -28.28
CA LEU A 521 23.15 2.11 -29.03
C LEU A 521 23.31 1.71 -30.50
N THR A 522 23.39 2.72 -31.36
CA THR A 522 23.68 2.56 -32.78
C THR A 522 25.06 3.12 -33.08
N GLU A 523 25.87 2.38 -33.84
CA GLU A 523 27.16 2.85 -34.32
C GLU A 523 26.94 3.86 -35.46
N GLY A 524 27.59 5.01 -35.36
CA GLY A 524 27.60 6.03 -36.41
C GLY A 524 28.88 5.97 -37.22
N THR A 525 29.96 6.44 -36.60
CA THR A 525 31.34 6.28 -37.09
C THR A 525 31.96 5.09 -36.36
N GLU A 526 32.92 4.40 -36.99
CA GLU A 526 33.62 3.26 -36.38
C GLU A 526 34.10 3.57 -34.95
N GLY A 527 33.67 2.75 -34.00
CA GLY A 527 34.01 2.89 -32.58
C GLY A 527 33.23 3.98 -31.82
N VAL A 528 32.28 4.66 -32.47
CA VAL A 528 31.43 5.70 -31.87
C VAL A 528 29.97 5.27 -31.89
N TRP A 529 29.43 5.05 -30.70
CA TRP A 529 28.08 4.53 -30.49
C TRP A 529 27.23 5.59 -29.81
N SER A 530 25.96 5.73 -30.23
CA SER A 530 25.06 6.68 -29.59
C SER A 530 23.61 6.22 -29.52
N THR A 531 22.86 6.81 -28.59
CA THR A 531 21.40 6.68 -28.50
C THR A 531 20.78 7.93 -27.88
N LYS A 532 19.47 8.11 -28.05
CA LYS A 532 18.72 9.21 -27.43
C LYS A 532 17.66 8.65 -26.50
N VAL A 533 17.67 9.13 -25.25
CA VAL A 533 16.71 8.73 -24.23
C VAL A 533 16.04 9.98 -23.65
N LYS A 534 14.72 9.95 -23.51
CA LYS A 534 13.99 10.99 -22.78
C LYS A 534 13.99 10.63 -21.30
N ILE A 535 14.59 11.48 -20.48
CA ILE A 535 14.65 11.32 -19.02
C ILE A 535 13.91 12.51 -18.40
N PRO A 536 13.16 12.35 -17.29
CA PRO A 536 12.46 13.45 -16.67
C PRO A 536 13.40 14.63 -16.40
N SER A 537 12.97 15.84 -16.74
CA SER A 537 13.75 17.04 -16.49
C SER A 537 13.99 17.25 -15.00
N ASP A 538 15.11 17.91 -14.68
CA ASP A 538 15.61 18.10 -13.32
C ASP A 538 15.80 16.78 -12.55
N THR A 539 16.39 15.76 -13.19
CA THR A 539 16.69 14.43 -12.63
C THR A 539 18.20 14.19 -12.61
N SER A 540 18.75 13.86 -11.43
CA SER A 540 20.12 13.38 -11.27
C SER A 540 20.13 11.86 -11.43
N PHE A 541 21.08 11.32 -12.20
CA PHE A 541 21.16 9.88 -12.45
C PHE A 541 22.59 9.39 -12.66
N GLU A 542 22.78 8.11 -12.40
CA GLU A 542 24.01 7.37 -12.71
C GLU A 542 23.78 6.42 -13.88
N TYR A 543 24.82 6.14 -14.66
CA TYR A 543 24.73 5.23 -15.80
C TYR A 543 26.08 4.58 -16.16
N LYS A 544 26.02 3.52 -16.96
CA LYS A 544 27.17 2.86 -17.62
C LYS A 544 26.79 2.36 -19.00
N TYR A 545 27.80 2.26 -19.85
CA TYR A 545 27.72 1.49 -21.09
C TYR A 545 28.07 0.02 -20.82
N ILE A 546 27.44 -0.88 -21.56
CA ILE A 546 27.71 -2.31 -21.51
C ILE A 546 27.83 -2.87 -22.92
N LYS A 547 28.63 -3.91 -23.09
CA LYS A 547 28.65 -4.79 -24.27
C LYS A 547 27.98 -6.10 -23.90
N LYS A 548 27.06 -6.58 -24.74
CA LYS A 548 26.33 -7.83 -24.51
C LYS A 548 26.46 -8.76 -25.71
N MET A 549 26.74 -10.02 -25.43
CA MET A 549 26.73 -11.12 -26.40
C MET A 549 25.34 -11.74 -26.51
N SER A 550 25.03 -12.40 -27.63
CA SER A 550 23.80 -13.20 -27.76
C SER A 550 23.73 -14.37 -26.78
N SER A 551 24.86 -14.82 -26.24
CA SER A 551 24.97 -15.83 -25.18
C SER A 551 24.58 -15.32 -23.78
N GLY A 552 24.40 -14.00 -23.60
CA GLY A 552 24.07 -13.37 -22.32
C GLY A 552 25.28 -12.84 -21.53
N GLU A 553 26.50 -13.03 -22.02
CA GLU A 553 27.70 -12.44 -21.41
C GLU A 553 27.69 -10.91 -21.50
N VAL A 554 27.98 -10.23 -20.38
CA VAL A 554 27.96 -8.77 -20.26
C VAL A 554 29.32 -8.25 -19.81
N THR A 555 29.91 -7.35 -20.61
CA THR A 555 31.09 -6.56 -20.23
C THR A 555 30.65 -5.14 -19.88
N TRP A 556 30.97 -4.69 -18.68
CA TRP A 556 30.65 -3.33 -18.24
C TRP A 556 31.78 -2.36 -18.55
N LEU A 557 31.44 -1.10 -18.80
CA LEU A 557 32.38 0.00 -18.61
C LEU A 557 32.98 -0.10 -17.20
N SER A 558 34.30 0.05 -17.07
CA SER A 558 35.00 -0.04 -15.77
C SER A 558 34.48 0.98 -14.75
N ASP A 559 34.85 0.91 -13.47
CA ASP A 559 34.40 1.90 -12.47
C ASP A 559 35.14 3.26 -12.59
N PRO A 560 34.58 4.37 -12.07
CA PRO A 560 33.31 4.51 -11.33
C PRO A 560 32.11 4.80 -12.25
N ASN A 561 30.86 4.56 -11.80
CA ASN A 561 29.66 4.94 -12.55
C ASN A 561 29.72 6.39 -13.09
N ASN A 562 29.29 6.60 -14.33
CA ASN A 562 29.13 7.95 -14.86
C ASN A 562 27.92 8.61 -14.18
N ARG A 563 27.94 9.94 -14.05
CA ARG A 563 26.89 10.73 -13.39
C ARG A 563 26.48 11.89 -14.26
N ALA A 564 25.18 12.18 -14.32
CA ALA A 564 24.65 13.30 -15.09
C ALA A 564 23.41 13.92 -14.43
N LEU A 565 23.09 15.14 -14.83
CA LEU A 565 21.89 15.88 -14.45
C LEU A 565 21.19 16.33 -15.74
N THR A 566 19.90 16.02 -15.89
CA THR A 566 19.10 16.50 -17.02
C THR A 566 18.86 18.01 -16.94
N GLY A 567 18.52 18.65 -18.06
CA GLY A 567 18.10 20.05 -18.07
C GLY A 567 16.87 20.33 -17.20
N SER A 568 16.79 21.55 -16.66
CA SER A 568 15.73 21.97 -15.72
C SER A 568 14.41 22.36 -16.40
N LYS A 569 14.37 22.46 -17.73
CA LYS A 569 13.17 22.81 -18.52
C LYS A 569 12.66 21.63 -19.32
N CYS A 570 11.35 21.51 -19.47
CA CYS A 570 10.73 20.51 -20.33
C CYS A 570 11.14 20.75 -21.80
N GLY A 571 11.42 19.68 -22.54
CA GLY A 571 11.85 19.75 -23.94
C GLY A 571 13.31 20.14 -24.13
N SER A 572 14.09 20.23 -23.05
CA SER A 572 15.54 20.48 -23.15
C SER A 572 16.25 19.31 -23.84
N THR A 573 17.43 19.58 -24.38
CA THR A 573 18.33 18.57 -24.95
C THR A 573 19.71 18.67 -24.32
N SER A 574 20.37 17.55 -24.09
CA SER A 574 21.77 17.51 -23.63
C SER A 574 22.50 16.35 -24.28
N THR A 575 23.83 16.46 -24.40
CA THR A 575 24.70 15.40 -24.92
C THR A 575 25.71 15.02 -23.85
N LEU A 576 25.93 13.72 -23.67
CA LEU A 576 26.96 13.15 -22.82
C LEU A 576 27.96 12.44 -23.74
N ASP A 577 29.18 12.96 -23.79
CA ASP A 577 30.26 12.44 -24.63
C ASP A 577 31.30 11.72 -23.75
N ASP A 578 31.26 10.39 -23.78
CA ASP A 578 32.10 9.52 -22.98
C ASP A 578 33.10 8.72 -23.85
N GLU A 579 34.09 8.12 -23.19
CA GLU A 579 35.01 7.17 -23.82
C GLU A 579 34.93 5.82 -23.10
N TRP A 580 35.04 4.73 -23.87
CA TRP A 580 35.14 3.39 -23.31
C TRP A 580 36.48 3.23 -22.57
N ARG A 581 36.42 2.87 -21.28
CA ARG A 581 37.57 2.72 -20.38
C ARG A 581 37.79 1.29 -19.92
#